data_AF-A0A6N7WXG5-F1
#
_entry.id   AF-A0A6N7WXG5-F1
#
_cell.length_a   1.000
_cell.length_b   1.000
_cell.length_c   1.000
_cell.angle_alpha   90.00
_cell.angle_beta   90.00
_cell.angle_gamma   90.00
#
_symmetry.space_group_name_H-M   'P 1'
#
loop_
_entity.id
_entity.type
_entity.pdbx_description
1 polymer ?
#
loop_
_entity_poly.entity_id
_entity_poly.type
_entity_poly.pdbx_seq_one_letter_code
_entity_poly.pdbx_strand_id
1 'polypeptide(L)'
;MEWIGIDSQMAADAMMERLDGMHDWYVSGFSYDPLGRAGGTDLSLGRFKTETDSLVVGFRYDSESRDGVYPEFEMMFQEVYQLSFSSNRDPDPIYEATLRKSIQGVWIFADDSGLTDKEMDDERSCLGCFWVRCGAVFWRPLTFPDAEDW
;
A
#
# COMPACT_ATOMS: atom_id res chain seq x y z
N MET A 1 6.39 2.86 -16.42
CA MET A 1 7.46 2.58 -15.44
C MET A 1 7.30 1.17 -14.90
N GLU A 2 8.41 0.50 -14.62
CA GLU A 2 8.46 -0.88 -14.11
C GLU A 2 8.15 -0.93 -12.60
N TRP A 3 7.62 -2.05 -12.12
CA TRP A 3 7.33 -2.28 -10.71
C TRP A 3 8.59 -2.68 -9.93
N ILE A 4 8.79 -2.08 -8.77
CA ILE A 4 9.92 -2.34 -7.87
C ILE A 4 9.40 -3.18 -6.70
N GLY A 5 9.91 -4.40 -6.54
CA GLY A 5 9.55 -5.27 -5.42
C GLY A 5 10.19 -4.86 -4.11
N ILE A 6 9.46 -5.02 -3.00
CA ILE A 6 9.96 -4.81 -1.64
C ILE A 6 10.25 -6.18 -1.01
N ASP A 7 11.54 -6.54 -0.95
CA ASP A 7 11.98 -7.86 -0.49
C ASP A 7 12.29 -7.93 1.02
N SER A 8 12.53 -6.77 1.64
CA SER A 8 13.06 -6.65 3.00
C SER A 8 12.52 -5.40 3.69
N GLN A 9 12.52 -5.40 5.03
CA GLN A 9 12.11 -4.22 5.81
C GLN A 9 13.00 -3.00 5.48
N MET A 10 14.30 -3.20 5.28
CA MET A 10 15.21 -2.13 4.87
C MET A 10 14.81 -1.49 3.53
N ALA A 11 14.36 -2.27 2.55
CA ALA A 11 13.85 -1.75 1.30
C ALA A 11 12.51 -1.01 1.47
N ALA A 12 11.65 -1.49 2.38
CA ALA A 12 10.42 -0.81 2.73
C ALA A 12 10.70 0.53 3.40
N ASP A 13 11.59 0.57 4.39
CA ASP A 13 11.98 1.78 5.12
C ASP A 13 12.59 2.81 4.16
N ALA A 14 13.50 2.39 3.28
CA ALA A 14 14.11 3.27 2.27
C ALA A 14 13.08 3.82 1.26
N MET A 15 12.08 3.00 0.90
CA MET A 15 10.97 3.45 0.07
C MET A 15 10.09 4.46 0.82
N MET A 16 9.68 4.17 2.05
CA MET A 16 8.87 5.07 2.88
C MET A 16 9.59 6.40 3.19
N GLU A 17 10.91 6.36 3.43
CA GLU A 17 11.78 7.54 3.61
C GLU A 17 11.91 8.33 2.31
N ARG A 18 12.01 7.66 1.15
CA ARG A 18 11.99 8.35 -0.15
C ARG A 18 10.66 9.03 -0.44
N LEU A 19 9.58 8.48 0.08
CA LEU A 19 8.24 9.08 0.03
C LEU A 19 8.06 10.12 1.16
N ASP A 20 9.16 10.46 1.84
CA ASP A 20 9.41 11.48 2.87
C ASP A 20 8.36 11.58 3.98
N GLY A 21 7.76 10.44 4.34
CA GLY A 21 6.73 10.38 5.37
C GLY A 21 5.36 10.74 4.79
N MET A 22 4.52 9.73 4.60
CA MET A 22 3.17 9.89 4.05
C MET A 22 2.25 10.58 5.05
N HIS A 23 2.39 11.91 5.16
CA HIS A 23 1.63 12.76 6.07
C HIS A 23 0.48 13.50 5.39
N ASP A 24 0.57 13.72 4.07
CA ASP A 24 -0.47 14.44 3.32
C ASP A 24 -0.71 13.81 1.93
N TRP A 25 -0.98 12.50 1.89
CA TRP A 25 -1.27 11.80 0.63
C TRP A 25 -2.72 11.37 0.56
N TYR A 26 -3.32 11.53 -0.61
CA TYR A 26 -4.67 11.07 -0.88
C TYR A 26 -4.65 9.82 -1.75
N VAL A 27 -5.58 8.90 -1.48
CA VAL A 27 -5.88 7.81 -2.41
C VAL A 27 -6.46 8.41 -3.68
N SER A 28 -5.70 8.37 -4.78
CA SER A 28 -6.08 8.91 -6.08
C SER A 28 -6.76 7.86 -6.98
N GLY A 29 -6.56 6.57 -6.66
CA GLY A 29 -7.18 5.47 -7.38
C GLY A 29 -7.05 4.15 -6.63
N PHE A 30 -7.97 3.22 -6.90
CA PHE A 30 -8.02 1.91 -6.27
C PHE A 30 -8.53 0.87 -7.27
N SER A 31 -7.86 -0.27 -7.37
CA SER A 31 -8.28 -1.41 -8.19
C SER A 31 -7.99 -2.71 -7.47
N TYR A 32 -9.03 -3.54 -7.29
CA TYR A 32 -8.92 -4.85 -6.65
C TYR A 32 -9.33 -5.94 -7.64
N ASP A 33 -8.45 -6.92 -7.83
CA ASP A 33 -8.66 -8.09 -8.67
C ASP A 33 -8.54 -9.38 -7.83
N PRO A 34 -9.66 -10.04 -7.48
CA PRO A 34 -9.65 -11.27 -6.68
C PRO A 34 -9.06 -12.48 -7.41
N LEU A 35 -8.68 -12.34 -8.68
CA LEU A 35 -8.10 -13.42 -9.49
C LEU A 35 -6.87 -12.94 -10.28
N GLY A 36 -6.22 -11.86 -9.85
CA GLY A 36 -5.12 -11.23 -10.58
C GLY A 36 -3.93 -12.16 -10.89
N ARG A 37 -3.80 -13.28 -10.14
CA ARG A 37 -2.81 -14.33 -10.38
C ARG A 37 -3.40 -15.72 -10.66
N ALA A 38 -4.71 -15.82 -10.86
CA ALA A 38 -5.36 -17.11 -11.10
C ALA A 38 -4.92 -17.73 -12.44
N GLY A 39 -4.60 -19.01 -12.41
CA GLY A 39 -4.21 -19.78 -13.59
C GLY A 39 -5.39 -20.51 -14.22
N GLY A 40 -5.24 -20.98 -15.46
CA GLY A 40 -6.29 -21.71 -16.18
C GLY A 40 -6.80 -23.01 -15.53
N THR A 41 -6.20 -23.44 -14.41
CA THR A 41 -6.61 -24.61 -13.61
C THR A 41 -7.41 -24.26 -12.36
N ASP A 42 -7.72 -22.97 -12.11
CA ASP A 42 -8.50 -22.57 -10.93
C ASP A 42 -9.99 -22.94 -11.09
N LEU A 43 -10.39 -23.99 -10.38
CA LEU A 43 -11.71 -24.65 -10.50
C LEU A 43 -12.91 -23.85 -9.97
N SER A 44 -12.71 -22.65 -9.40
CA SER A 44 -13.82 -21.86 -8.81
C SER A 44 -13.54 -20.36 -8.78
N LEU A 45 -14.34 -19.59 -9.53
CA LEU A 45 -14.34 -18.12 -9.57
C LEU A 45 -15.00 -17.46 -8.34
N GLY A 46 -15.57 -18.25 -7.43
CA GLY A 46 -16.45 -17.77 -6.37
C GLY A 46 -15.88 -17.84 -4.95
N ARG A 47 -14.57 -18.06 -4.79
CA ARG A 47 -13.94 -18.14 -3.47
C ARG A 47 -12.80 -17.13 -3.41
N PHE A 48 -12.83 -16.31 -2.36
CA PHE A 48 -11.69 -15.50 -1.93
C PHE A 48 -10.48 -16.43 -1.78
N LYS A 49 -9.47 -16.25 -2.61
CA LYS A 49 -8.24 -17.02 -2.55
C LYS A 49 -7.14 -16.03 -2.22
N THR A 50 -6.83 -15.96 -0.94
CA THR A 50 -5.84 -15.04 -0.39
C THR A 50 -4.46 -15.10 -1.07
N GLU A 51 -4.17 -16.16 -1.82
CA GLU A 51 -2.92 -16.35 -2.57
C GLU A 51 -2.96 -15.82 -4.02
N THR A 52 -4.12 -15.43 -4.54
CA THR A 52 -4.29 -15.04 -5.95
C THR A 52 -4.76 -13.61 -6.15
N ASP A 53 -5.27 -12.99 -5.10
CA ASP A 53 -5.80 -11.63 -5.11
C ASP A 53 -4.68 -10.60 -5.31
N SER A 54 -5.00 -9.53 -6.03
CA SER A 54 -4.15 -8.35 -6.17
C SER A 54 -4.92 -7.08 -5.90
N LEU A 55 -4.26 -6.13 -5.24
CA LEU A 55 -4.77 -4.80 -5.00
C LEU A 55 -3.74 -3.78 -5.48
N VAL A 56 -4.17 -2.79 -6.26
CA VAL A 56 -3.37 -1.63 -6.65
C VAL A 56 -4.00 -0.37 -6.06
N VAL A 57 -3.20 0.43 -5.38
CA VAL A 57 -3.61 1.72 -4.81
C VAL A 57 -2.69 2.80 -5.35
N GLY A 58 -3.30 3.84 -5.93
CA GLY A 58 -2.62 5.05 -6.37
C GLY A 58 -2.68 6.10 -5.28
N PHE A 59 -1.56 6.77 -5.06
CA PHE A 59 -1.41 7.84 -4.09
C PHE A 59 -0.95 9.10 -4.80
N ARG A 60 -1.56 10.22 -4.43
CA ARG A 60 -1.17 11.55 -4.88
C ARG A 60 -0.83 12.40 -3.67
N TYR A 61 0.29 13.10 -3.74
CA TYR A 61 0.67 14.07 -2.72
C TYR A 61 -0.20 15.32 -2.81
N ASP A 62 -0.56 15.93 -1.67
CA ASP A 62 -1.45 17.09 -1.62
C ASP A 62 -0.87 18.35 -2.30
N SER A 63 0.45 18.42 -2.39
CA SER A 63 1.18 19.59 -2.84
C SER A 63 1.77 19.40 -4.24
N GLU A 64 1.70 20.47 -5.02
CA GLU A 64 2.23 20.54 -6.38
C GLU A 64 3.72 20.92 -6.35
N SER A 65 4.52 20.29 -7.21
CA SER A 65 5.93 20.68 -7.42
C SER A 65 6.02 22.10 -8.02
N ARG A 66 7.21 22.70 -8.00
CA ARG A 66 7.47 24.02 -8.62
C ARG A 66 7.06 24.12 -10.10
N ASP A 67 7.09 22.99 -10.84
CA ASP A 67 6.76 22.92 -12.26
C ASP A 67 5.28 22.60 -12.55
N GLY A 68 4.41 22.60 -11.54
CA GLY A 68 2.98 22.38 -11.77
C GLY A 68 2.57 20.91 -11.91
N VAL A 69 3.32 20.00 -11.30
CA VAL A 69 3.10 18.54 -11.34
C VAL A 69 2.86 18.01 -9.93
N TYR A 70 1.82 17.21 -9.74
CA TYR A 70 1.59 16.49 -8.50
C TYR A 70 2.44 15.23 -8.45
N PRO A 71 3.21 14.99 -7.37
CA PRO A 71 3.84 13.71 -7.15
C PRO A 71 2.82 12.59 -6.98
N GLU A 72 3.01 11.49 -7.72
CA GLU A 72 2.16 10.31 -7.67
C GLU A 72 3.01 9.04 -7.67
N PHE A 73 2.56 8.04 -6.90
CA PHE A 73 3.06 6.67 -6.99
C PHE A 73 1.91 5.68 -6.89
N GLU A 74 2.20 4.43 -7.24
CA GLU A 74 1.30 3.32 -6.97
C GLU A 74 1.99 2.27 -6.11
N MET A 75 1.20 1.60 -5.29
CA MET A 75 1.58 0.35 -4.63
C MET A 75 0.69 -0.77 -5.11
N MET A 76 1.31 -1.92 -5.37
CA MET A 76 0.64 -3.18 -5.65
C MET A 76 0.89 -4.13 -4.50
N PHE A 77 -0.21 -4.60 -3.91
CA PHE A 77 -0.26 -5.66 -2.93
C PHE A 77 -0.71 -6.94 -3.65
N GLN A 78 0.04 -8.02 -3.48
CA GLN A 78 -0.29 -9.33 -4.04
C GLN A 78 -0.49 -10.34 -2.92
N GLU A 79 -1.32 -11.34 -3.19
CA GLU A 79 -1.69 -12.33 -2.19
C GLU A 79 -2.38 -11.64 -1.01
N VAL A 80 -3.42 -10.86 -1.33
CA VAL A 80 -4.15 -10.04 -0.35
C VAL A 80 -4.93 -10.97 0.59
N TYR A 81 -4.53 -11.00 1.85
CA TYR A 81 -5.18 -11.79 2.89
C TYR A 81 -6.39 -11.07 3.48
N GLN A 82 -6.26 -9.77 3.69
CA GLN A 82 -7.28 -8.93 4.30
C GLN A 82 -7.02 -7.47 3.93
N LEU A 83 -8.09 -6.70 3.78
CA LEU A 83 -8.01 -5.26 3.63
C LEU A 83 -9.21 -4.62 4.35
N SER A 84 -9.00 -3.43 4.89
CA SER A 84 -10.06 -2.56 5.38
C SER A 84 -9.87 -1.18 4.78
N PHE A 85 -10.97 -0.54 4.44
CA PHE A 85 -11.01 0.84 3.99
C PHE A 85 -12.32 1.46 4.45
N SER A 86 -12.30 2.14 5.59
CA SER A 86 -13.41 2.98 6.03
C SER A 86 -13.17 4.38 5.47
N SER A 87 -13.90 4.73 4.40
CA SER A 87 -13.86 6.09 3.89
C SER A 87 -14.46 7.02 4.95
N ASN A 88 -13.63 7.81 5.62
CA ASN A 88 -14.14 9.04 6.20
C ASN A 88 -14.62 9.93 5.06
N ARG A 89 -15.71 10.65 5.30
CA ARG A 89 -16.28 11.56 4.30
C ARG A 89 -15.23 12.62 3.96
N ASP A 90 -15.10 12.91 2.66
CA ASP A 90 -14.11 13.82 2.04
C ASP A 90 -12.74 13.16 1.81
N PRO A 91 -11.91 13.64 0.86
CA PRO A 91 -10.54 13.19 0.76
C PRO A 91 -9.86 13.42 2.12
N ASP A 92 -9.68 12.34 2.88
CA ASP A 92 -8.99 12.31 4.16
C ASP A 92 -7.54 11.97 3.85
N PRO A 93 -6.59 12.89 4.12
CA PRO A 93 -5.19 12.60 3.85
C PRO A 93 -4.72 11.50 4.81
N ILE A 94 -3.88 10.62 4.30
CA ILE A 94 -3.22 9.60 5.08
C ILE A 94 -2.07 10.30 5.82
N TYR A 95 -2.21 10.47 7.14
CA TYR A 95 -1.27 11.24 7.96
C TYR A 95 -0.08 10.43 8.47
N GLU A 96 -0.21 9.14 8.77
CA GLU A 96 0.91 8.35 9.32
C GLU A 96 0.87 6.91 8.83
N ALA A 97 1.17 6.69 7.54
CA ALA A 97 1.25 5.34 7.01
C ALA A 97 2.52 4.59 7.43
N THR A 98 2.37 3.30 7.72
CA THR A 98 3.48 2.39 8.03
C THR A 98 3.40 1.16 7.13
N LEU A 99 4.56 0.73 6.60
CA LEU A 99 4.72 -0.54 5.90
C LEU A 99 5.71 -1.43 6.66
N ARG A 100 5.24 -2.54 7.21
CA ARG A 100 6.07 -3.47 7.99
C ARG A 100 5.85 -4.92 7.63
N LYS A 101 6.90 -5.72 7.76
CA LYS A 101 6.86 -7.18 7.67
C LYS A 101 6.69 -7.79 9.06
N SER A 102 5.65 -8.61 9.25
CA SER A 102 5.42 -9.34 10.49
C SER A 102 6.44 -10.46 10.69
N ILE A 103 6.48 -11.01 11.91
CA ILE A 103 7.35 -12.16 12.27
C ILE A 103 7.01 -13.40 11.42
N GLN A 104 5.75 -13.52 10.99
CA GLN A 104 5.24 -14.58 10.12
C GLN A 104 5.56 -14.34 8.63
N GLY A 105 6.24 -13.23 8.30
CA GLY A 105 6.67 -12.91 6.94
C GLY A 105 5.60 -12.21 6.08
N VAL A 106 4.49 -11.79 6.67
CA VAL A 106 3.39 -11.11 5.98
C VAL A 106 3.62 -9.60 5.98
N TRP A 107 3.30 -8.93 4.88
CA TRP A 107 3.35 -7.48 4.81
C TRP A 107 2.05 -6.84 5.30
N ILE A 108 2.19 -5.80 6.11
CA ILE A 108 1.10 -4.98 6.61
C ILE A 108 1.38 -3.52 6.24
N PHE A 109 0.48 -2.94 5.46
CA PHE A 109 0.38 -1.50 5.26
C PHE A 109 -0.80 -1.00 6.10
N ALA A 110 -0.62 0.05 6.90
CA ALA A 110 -1.70 0.65 7.68
C ALA A 110 -1.54 2.15 7.80
N ASP A 111 -2.65 2.88 7.80
CA ASP A 111 -2.71 4.32 8.05
C ASP A 111 -2.96 4.69 9.54
N ASP A 112 -2.62 5.94 9.84
CA ASP A 112 -3.25 6.76 10.89
C ASP A 112 -3.13 6.27 12.34
N SER A 113 -2.11 5.48 12.66
CA SER A 113 -1.87 5.08 14.06
C SER A 113 -0.49 4.50 14.39
N GLY A 114 0.31 4.16 13.37
CA GLY A 114 1.52 3.37 13.57
C GLY A 114 1.20 1.95 14.08
N LEU A 115 1.80 0.93 13.48
CA LEU A 115 1.54 -0.45 13.89
C LEU A 115 2.15 -0.73 15.27
N THR A 116 1.31 -1.05 16.26
CA THR A 116 1.78 -1.54 17.56
C THR A 116 2.32 -2.96 17.45
N ASP A 117 3.22 -3.36 18.35
CA ASP A 117 3.72 -4.75 18.40
C ASP A 117 2.58 -5.77 18.50
N LYS A 118 1.49 -5.39 19.19
CA LYS A 118 0.30 -6.23 19.29
C LYS A 118 -0.42 -6.39 17.95
N GLU A 119 -0.51 -5.34 17.14
CA GLU A 119 -1.11 -5.41 15.80
C GLU A 119 -0.22 -6.18 14.81
N MET A 120 1.10 -6.15 15.05
CA MET A 120 2.07 -6.98 14.34
C MET A 120 1.97 -8.47 14.73
N ASP A 121 1.62 -8.77 15.99
CA ASP A 121 1.51 -10.12 16.53
C ASP A 121 0.10 -10.75 16.37
N ASP A 122 -0.96 -9.93 16.45
CA ASP A 122 -2.37 -10.29 16.31
C ASP A 122 -3.01 -9.45 15.20
N GLU A 123 -2.95 -9.99 13.99
CA GLU A 123 -3.36 -9.37 12.73
C GLU A 123 -4.85 -8.95 12.67
N ARG A 124 -5.68 -9.41 13.62
CA ARG A 124 -7.09 -9.01 13.74
C ARG A 124 -7.29 -7.74 14.54
N SER A 125 -6.23 -7.23 15.17
CA SER A 125 -6.30 -6.09 16.06
C SER A 125 -5.96 -4.76 15.39
N CYS A 126 -5.62 -4.74 14.09
CA CYS A 126 -5.34 -3.51 13.36
C CYS A 126 -6.60 -2.63 13.28
N LEU A 127 -6.52 -1.44 13.88
CA LEU A 127 -7.64 -0.48 13.97
C LEU A 127 -7.56 0.67 12.95
N GLY A 128 -6.55 0.67 12.07
CA GLY A 128 -6.40 1.68 11.02
C GLY A 128 -7.63 1.80 10.12
N CYS A 129 -7.88 3.00 9.62
CA CYS A 129 -9.00 3.28 8.72
C CYS A 129 -8.77 2.68 7.33
N PHE A 130 -7.52 2.61 6.90
CA PHE A 130 -7.03 1.94 5.72
C PHE A 130 -5.86 1.02 6.07
N TRP A 131 -6.03 -0.27 5.80
CA TRP A 131 -4.93 -1.21 5.92
C TRP A 131 -5.06 -2.38 4.96
N VAL A 132 -3.91 -2.95 4.61
CA VAL A 132 -3.78 -4.08 3.70
C VAL A 132 -2.78 -5.08 4.27
N ARG A 133 -3.19 -6.34 4.34
CA ARG A 133 -2.34 -7.48 4.69
C ARG A 133 -2.13 -8.33 3.44
N CYS A 134 -0.88 -8.59 3.07
CA CYS A 134 -0.56 -9.25 1.82
C CYS A 134 0.76 -10.03 1.86
N GLY A 135 0.97 -10.95 0.91
CA GLY A 135 2.19 -11.75 0.80
C GLY A 135 3.36 -11.01 0.17
N ALA A 136 3.08 -10.10 -0.78
CA ALA A 136 4.12 -9.34 -1.48
C ALA A 136 3.68 -7.91 -1.80
N VAL A 137 4.66 -7.00 -1.81
CA VAL A 137 4.46 -5.58 -2.10
C VAL A 137 5.40 -5.13 -3.20
N PHE A 138 4.86 -4.37 -4.13
CA PHE A 138 5.59 -3.69 -5.18
C PHE A 138 5.17 -2.23 -5.22
N TRP A 139 6.02 -1.35 -5.72
CA TRP A 139 5.68 0.04 -5.91
C TRP A 139 6.32 0.61 -7.18
N ARG A 140 5.80 1.73 -7.67
CA ARG A 140 6.43 2.49 -8.73
C ARG A 140 6.08 3.97 -8.61
N PRO A 141 7.02 4.90 -8.85
CA PRO A 141 6.66 6.28 -9.09
C PRO A 141 5.90 6.39 -10.42
N LEU A 142 4.93 7.31 -10.49
CA LEU A 142 4.25 7.72 -11.71
C LEU A 142 4.72 9.11 -12.14
N THR A 143 4.75 10.03 -11.19
CA THR A 143 5.30 11.39 -11.34
C THR A 143 6.09 11.67 -10.07
N PHE A 144 7.42 11.71 -10.18
CA PHE A 144 8.31 12.06 -9.09
C PHE A 144 9.33 13.05 -9.61
N PRO A 145 9.29 14.33 -9.21
CA PRO A 145 10.39 15.24 -9.47
C PRO A 145 11.64 14.77 -8.71
N ASP A 146 12.82 15.08 -9.25
CA ASP A 146 14.06 14.81 -8.53
C ASP A 146 14.09 15.61 -7.22
N ALA A 147 14.75 15.05 -6.20
CA ALA A 147 14.71 15.55 -4.82
C ALA A 147 15.35 16.96 -4.61
N GLU A 148 15.72 17.67 -5.67
CA GLU A 148 16.24 19.05 -5.59
C GLU A 148 15.16 20.12 -5.89
N ASP A 149 13.93 19.71 -6.27
CA ASP A 149 12.87 20.63 -6.75
C ASP A 149 11.69 20.85 -5.81
N TRP A 150 11.74 20.35 -4.57
CA TRP A 150 10.76 20.67 -3.52
C TRP A 150 11.20 21.92 -2.72
#